data_AF-A0A3B9IER4-F1
#
_entry.id   AF-A0A3B9IER4-F1
#
_cell.length_a   1.000
_cell.length_b   1.000
_cell.length_c   1.000
_cell.angle_alpha   90.00
_cell.angle_beta   90.00
_cell.angle_gamma   90.00
#
_symmetry.space_group_name_H-M   'P 1'
#
loop_
_entity.id
_entity.type
_entity.pdbx_description
1 polymer ?
#
loop_
_entity_poly.entity_id
_entity_poly.type
_entity_poly.pdbx_seq_one_letter_code
_entity_poly.pdbx_strand_id
1 'polypeptide(L)'
;FNACEVMDRSHYLRPAWITHPNGAEYWAAATVVTDDPAAMRNHLAAIYGIDPAGQGPVSVTLGDQTLTAVDAAGFAAAWGDAARRADGSAAELAVEVRIASADTARAVLTRNGVRFRDEGSRLVVPAAEAGGIVLVLAEAA
;
A
#
# COMPACT_ATOMS: atom_id res chain seq x y z
N PHE A 1 -7.83 5.35 7.03
CA PHE A 1 -6.59 4.76 7.60
C PHE A 1 -5.70 5.76 8.39
N ASN A 2 -6.24 6.75 9.10
CA ASN A 2 -5.48 7.60 10.03
C ASN A 2 -6.32 7.76 11.31
N ALA A 3 -5.72 7.55 12.48
CA ALA A 3 -6.35 7.79 13.78
C ALA A 3 -6.16 9.25 14.25
N CYS A 4 -5.77 10.14 13.33
CA CYS A 4 -5.55 11.56 13.61
C CYS A 4 -6.81 12.35 13.27
N GLU A 5 -7.28 13.16 14.21
CA GLU A 5 -8.32 14.15 13.96
C GLU A 5 -7.75 15.27 13.08
N VAL A 6 -8.37 15.51 11.92
CA VAL A 6 -7.98 16.60 11.02
C VAL A 6 -8.82 17.82 11.35
N MET A 7 -8.24 18.76 12.09
CA MET A 7 -8.93 20.00 12.51
C MET A 7 -9.19 20.97 11.35
N ASP A 8 -8.29 21.01 10.37
CA ASP A 8 -8.45 21.79 9.14
C ASP A 8 -7.89 21.02 7.93
N ARG A 9 -8.77 20.71 6.98
CA ARG A 9 -8.42 19.98 5.75
C ARG A 9 -7.72 20.86 4.72
N SER A 10 -7.80 22.18 4.80
CA SER A 10 -7.18 23.11 3.85
C SER A 10 -5.64 22.97 3.81
N HIS A 11 -5.05 22.55 4.93
CA HIS A 11 -3.62 22.28 5.03
C HIS A 11 -3.18 20.99 4.32
N TYR A 12 -4.12 20.06 4.07
CA TYR A 12 -3.86 18.75 3.46
C TYR A 12 -4.37 18.66 2.02
N LEU A 13 -5.53 19.26 1.73
CA LEU A 13 -6.25 19.14 0.45
C LEU A 13 -5.99 20.36 -0.44
N ARG A 14 -4.72 20.71 -0.65
CA ARG A 14 -4.37 21.78 -1.59
C ARG A 14 -4.63 21.29 -3.01
N PRO A 15 -5.36 22.04 -3.87
CA PRO A 15 -5.71 21.57 -5.22
C PRO A 15 -4.50 21.10 -6.05
N ALA A 16 -3.37 21.80 -5.95
CA ALA A 16 -2.14 21.43 -6.64
C ALA A 16 -1.47 20.14 -6.13
N TRP A 17 -1.91 19.60 -4.98
CA TRP A 17 -1.34 18.41 -4.35
C TRP A 17 -2.21 17.17 -4.47
N ILE A 18 -3.48 17.33 -4.85
CA ILE A 18 -4.45 16.21 -4.94
C ILE A 18 -4.69 15.74 -6.38
N THR A 19 -4.17 16.45 -7.38
CA THR A 19 -4.21 16.03 -8.79
C THR A 19 -2.81 15.62 -9.22
N HIS A 20 -2.64 14.34 -9.53
CA HIS A 20 -1.35 13.77 -9.88
C HIS A 20 -1.28 13.39 -11.36
N PRO A 21 -0.16 13.62 -12.05
CA PRO A 21 0.00 13.24 -13.46
C PRO A 21 -0.18 11.74 -13.73
N ASN A 22 0.08 10.88 -12.75
CA ASN A 22 -0.12 9.43 -12.83
C ASN A 22 -1.56 9.01 -12.51
N GLY A 23 -2.47 9.96 -12.27
CA GLY A 23 -3.87 9.68 -11.95
C GLY A 23 -4.10 9.08 -10.57
N ALA A 24 -3.15 9.17 -9.64
CA ALA A 24 -3.35 8.73 -8.25
C ALA A 24 -4.51 9.47 -7.59
N GLU A 25 -5.35 8.72 -6.86
CA GLU A 25 -6.55 9.24 -6.19
C GLU A 25 -6.41 9.13 -4.67
N TYR A 26 -6.18 7.91 -4.17
CA TYR A 26 -6.04 7.64 -2.73
C TYR A 26 -5.32 6.32 -2.47
N TRP A 27 -4.86 6.16 -1.22
CA TRP A 27 -4.32 4.89 -0.73
C TRP A 27 -5.46 3.91 -0.45
N ALA A 28 -5.54 2.84 -1.24
CA ALA A 28 -6.57 1.81 -1.16
C ALA A 28 -6.16 0.63 -0.25
N ALA A 29 -4.90 0.18 -0.28
CA ALA A 29 -4.50 -0.92 0.58
C ALA A 29 -3.06 -0.84 1.07
N ALA A 30 -2.81 -1.34 2.27
CA ALA A 30 -1.49 -1.48 2.86
C ALA A 30 -1.25 -2.94 3.20
N THR A 31 -0.06 -3.46 2.92
CA THR A 31 0.38 -4.73 3.51
C THR A 31 1.63 -4.53 4.33
N VAL A 32 1.59 -4.98 5.57
CA VAL A 32 2.72 -5.03 6.49
C VAL A 32 3.15 -6.46 6.73
N VAL A 33 4.37 -6.67 7.20
CA VAL A 33 4.78 -7.99 7.71
C VAL A 33 4.84 -8.01 9.23
N THR A 34 4.48 -9.15 9.78
CA THR A 34 4.59 -9.48 11.21
C THR A 34 5.10 -10.91 11.37
N ASP A 35 5.90 -11.14 12.41
CA ASP A 35 6.26 -12.47 12.92
C ASP A 35 5.30 -12.94 14.03
N ASP A 36 4.46 -12.04 14.55
CA ASP A 36 3.42 -12.32 15.54
C ASP A 36 2.04 -11.87 15.03
N PRO A 37 1.34 -12.73 14.26
CA PRO A 37 -0.02 -12.46 13.80
C PRO A 37 -1.02 -12.28 14.96
N ALA A 38 -0.80 -12.92 16.10
CA ALA A 38 -1.72 -12.82 17.24
C ALA A 38 -1.62 -11.43 17.90
N ALA A 39 -0.40 -10.93 18.14
CA ALA A 39 -0.19 -9.57 18.62
C ALA A 39 -0.70 -8.53 17.63
N MET A 40 -0.44 -8.71 16.33
CA MET A 40 -0.94 -7.81 15.30
C MET A 40 -2.48 -7.76 15.29
N ARG A 41 -3.16 -8.90 15.41
CA ARG A 41 -4.62 -8.95 15.51
C ARG A 41 -5.15 -8.13 16.68
N ASN A 42 -4.57 -8.33 17.86
CA ASN A 42 -4.95 -7.57 19.05
C ASN A 42 -4.71 -6.07 18.87
N HIS A 43 -3.59 -5.71 18.21
CA HIS A 43 -3.24 -4.32 17.93
C HIS A 43 -4.22 -3.65 16.97
N LEU A 44 -4.54 -4.29 15.85
CA LEU A 44 -5.50 -3.77 14.86
C LEU A 44 -6.91 -3.69 15.45
N ALA A 45 -7.33 -4.69 16.24
CA ALA A 45 -8.60 -4.67 16.95
C ALA A 45 -8.70 -3.48 17.91
N ALA A 46 -7.63 -3.21 18.67
CA ALA A 46 -7.60 -2.10 19.61
C ALA A 46 -7.65 -0.72 18.92
N ILE A 47 -6.96 -0.56 17.78
CA ILE A 47 -6.93 0.72 17.04
C ILE A 47 -8.24 0.98 16.32
N TYR A 48 -8.79 -0.03 15.64
CA TYR A 48 -9.92 0.16 14.72
C TYR A 48 -11.27 -0.21 15.33
N GLY A 49 -11.30 -0.86 16.49
CA GLY A 49 -12.53 -1.35 17.11
C GLY A 49 -13.23 -2.44 16.29
N ILE A 50 -12.50 -3.10 15.39
CA ILE A 50 -12.98 -4.15 14.48
C ILE A 50 -12.15 -5.39 14.74
N ASP A 51 -12.81 -6.53 14.97
CA ASP A 51 -12.10 -7.82 15.02
C ASP A 51 -11.65 -8.20 13.60
N PRO A 52 -10.33 -8.32 13.33
CA PRO A 52 -9.83 -8.73 12.02
C PRO A 52 -10.40 -10.10 11.60
N ALA A 53 -10.59 -10.32 10.30
CA ALA A 53 -11.15 -11.58 9.81
C ALA A 53 -10.36 -12.83 10.28
N GLY A 54 -11.06 -13.97 10.44
CA GLY A 54 -10.49 -15.23 10.94
C GLY A 54 -10.04 -16.19 9.82
N GLN A 55 -8.94 -16.92 10.07
CA GLN A 55 -8.19 -17.81 9.17
C GLN A 55 -7.51 -17.08 7.98
N GLY A 56 -6.18 -16.95 8.01
CA GLY A 56 -5.38 -16.28 6.96
C GLY A 56 -4.63 -15.04 7.46
N PRO A 57 -4.15 -14.18 6.54
CA PRO A 57 -3.55 -12.88 6.89
C PRO A 57 -4.44 -12.08 7.83
N VAL A 58 -3.84 -11.31 8.73
CA VAL A 58 -4.60 -10.47 9.66
C VAL A 58 -5.00 -9.20 8.93
N SER A 59 -6.28 -9.07 8.58
CA SER A 59 -6.76 -7.93 7.79
C SER A 59 -7.90 -7.19 8.46
N VAL A 60 -7.86 -5.86 8.34
CA VAL A 60 -8.94 -4.95 8.71
C VAL A 60 -9.31 -4.11 7.49
N THR A 61 -10.60 -4.04 7.20
CA THR A 61 -11.15 -3.24 6.10
C THR A 61 -12.07 -2.15 6.65
N LEU A 62 -11.86 -0.93 6.18
CA LEU A 62 -12.62 0.26 6.56
C LEU A 62 -13.09 0.95 5.27
N GLY A 63 -14.35 0.77 4.92
CA GLY A 63 -14.86 1.21 3.62
C GLY A 63 -14.18 0.44 2.49
N ASP A 64 -13.51 1.16 1.60
CA ASP A 64 -12.73 0.61 0.49
C ASP A 64 -11.22 0.51 0.80
N GLN A 65 -10.81 0.83 2.03
CA GLN A 65 -9.42 0.77 2.46
C GLN A 65 -9.12 -0.51 3.26
N THR A 66 -8.03 -1.20 2.96
CA THR A 66 -7.64 -2.43 3.67
C THR A 66 -6.20 -2.36 4.20
N LEU A 67 -5.97 -2.77 5.44
CA LEU A 67 -4.64 -3.13 5.93
C LEU A 67 -4.59 -4.62 6.19
N THR A 68 -3.53 -5.24 5.69
CA THR A 68 -3.26 -6.66 5.83
C THR A 68 -1.88 -6.85 6.46
N ALA A 69 -1.78 -7.76 7.41
CA ALA A 69 -0.50 -8.25 7.91
C ALA A 69 -0.26 -9.68 7.45
N VAL A 70 0.91 -9.93 6.85
CA VAL A 70 1.38 -11.23 6.37
C VAL A 70 2.69 -11.60 7.05
N ASP A 71 3.18 -12.82 6.83
CA ASP A 71 4.57 -13.17 7.17
C ASP A 71 5.50 -12.82 6.00
N ALA A 72 6.82 -12.89 6.23
CA ALA A 72 7.82 -12.57 5.21
C ALA A 72 7.72 -13.48 3.97
N ALA A 73 7.30 -14.73 4.13
CA ALA A 73 7.14 -15.67 3.03
C ALA A 73 5.95 -15.27 2.14
N GLY A 74 4.82 -14.90 2.74
CA GLY A 74 3.64 -14.39 2.06
C GLY A 74 3.93 -13.07 1.35
N PHE A 75 4.72 -12.19 1.96
CA PHE A 75 5.16 -10.95 1.31
C PHE A 75 6.01 -11.22 0.07
N ALA A 76 7.06 -12.03 0.22
CA ALA A 76 7.93 -12.39 -0.89
C ALA A 76 7.16 -13.10 -2.03
N ALA A 77 6.20 -13.96 -1.68
CA ALA A 77 5.35 -14.63 -2.66
C ALA A 77 4.43 -13.65 -3.41
N ALA A 78 3.90 -12.63 -2.73
CA ALA A 78 2.98 -11.67 -3.34
C ALA A 78 3.68 -10.68 -4.28
N TRP A 79 4.88 -10.23 -3.94
CA TRP A 79 5.54 -9.15 -4.69
C TRP A 79 6.84 -9.53 -5.39
N GLY A 80 7.44 -10.67 -5.06
CA GLY A 80 8.75 -11.07 -5.56
C GLY A 80 9.89 -10.20 -5.03
N ASP A 81 9.64 -9.47 -3.95
CA ASP A 81 10.57 -8.54 -3.30
C ASP A 81 10.70 -8.93 -1.82
N ALA A 82 11.93 -8.87 -1.31
CA ALA A 82 12.22 -9.08 0.10
C ALA A 82 12.55 -7.70 0.68
N ALA A 83 11.51 -6.90 0.91
CA ALA A 83 11.72 -5.53 1.35
C ALA A 83 12.41 -5.54 2.73
N ARG A 84 13.68 -5.12 2.76
CA ARG A 84 14.48 -5.03 3.98
C ARG A 84 15.05 -3.64 4.14
N ARG A 85 15.07 -3.15 5.38
CA ARG A 85 15.75 -1.93 5.78
C ARG A 85 17.26 -2.14 5.59
N ALA A 86 18.00 -1.04 5.59
CA ALA A 86 19.47 -1.05 5.46
C ALA A 86 20.18 -1.86 6.56
N ASP A 87 19.53 -2.04 7.72
CA ASP A 87 20.03 -2.86 8.85
C ASP A 87 19.65 -4.34 8.75
N GLY A 88 18.97 -4.75 7.66
CA GLY A 88 18.49 -6.11 7.46
C GLY A 88 17.17 -6.43 8.15
N SER A 89 16.57 -5.50 8.89
CA SER A 89 15.22 -5.66 9.45
C SER A 89 14.14 -5.51 8.38
N ALA A 90 12.94 -6.01 8.64
CA ALA A 90 11.79 -5.91 7.74
C ALA A 90 11.50 -4.46 7.26
N ALA A 91 11.60 -4.16 5.97
CA ALA A 91 11.04 -2.94 5.36
C ALA A 91 9.73 -3.29 4.64
N GLU A 92 8.88 -4.08 5.28
CA GLU A 92 7.89 -4.83 4.54
C GLU A 92 6.57 -4.06 4.51
N LEU A 93 6.58 -2.95 3.77
CA LEU A 93 5.38 -2.21 3.44
C LEU A 93 5.15 -2.31 1.93
N ALA A 94 3.99 -2.83 1.55
CA ALA A 94 3.42 -2.61 0.24
C ALA A 94 2.27 -1.61 0.36
N VAL A 95 2.22 -0.65 -0.54
CA VAL A 95 1.14 0.35 -0.62
C VAL A 95 0.48 0.23 -1.97
N GLU A 96 -0.84 0.09 -1.97
CA GLU A 96 -1.66 0.15 -3.15
C GLU A 96 -2.37 1.50 -3.23
N VAL A 97 -2.12 2.22 -4.31
CA VAL A 97 -2.75 3.49 -4.65
C VAL A 97 -3.73 3.25 -5.77
N ARG A 98 -4.98 3.66 -5.53
CA ARG A 98 -6.00 3.73 -6.55
C ARG A 98 -5.60 4.78 -7.59
N ILE A 99 -5.64 4.40 -8.85
CA ILE A 99 -5.42 5.29 -9.99
C ILE A 99 -6.64 5.33 -10.90
N ALA A 100 -6.83 6.44 -11.59
CA ALA A 100 -7.91 6.62 -12.55
C ALA A 100 -7.73 5.82 -13.85
N SER A 101 -6.49 5.54 -14.26
CA SER A 101 -6.16 4.86 -15.52
C SER A 101 -4.77 4.23 -15.47
N ALA A 102 -4.69 2.90 -15.63
CA ALA A 102 -3.43 2.17 -15.71
C ALA A 102 -2.58 2.63 -16.91
N ASP A 103 -3.20 2.94 -18.04
CA ASP A 103 -2.51 3.47 -19.23
C ASP A 103 -1.80 4.79 -18.95
N THR A 104 -2.48 5.71 -18.25
CA THR A 104 -1.90 7.00 -17.87
C THR A 104 -0.73 6.82 -16.90
N ALA A 105 -0.91 6.00 -15.86
CA ALA A 105 0.14 5.70 -14.90
C ALA A 105 1.36 5.04 -15.57
N ARG A 106 1.13 4.07 -16.47
CA ARG A 106 2.17 3.37 -17.24
C ARG A 106 2.99 4.34 -18.10
N ALA A 107 2.32 5.28 -18.77
CA ALA A 107 2.99 6.29 -19.58
C ALA A 107 3.90 7.20 -18.72
N VAL A 108 3.42 7.60 -17.53
CA VAL A 108 4.21 8.42 -16.59
C VAL A 108 5.42 7.67 -16.05
N LEU A 109 5.25 6.41 -15.62
CA LEU A 109 6.35 5.59 -15.11
C LEU A 109 7.41 5.37 -16.19
N THR A 110 6.98 4.96 -17.39
CA THR A 110 7.88 4.73 -18.55
C THR A 110 8.65 5.99 -18.90
N ARG A 111 7.98 7.15 -19.01
CA ARG A 111 8.61 8.44 -19.34
C ARG A 111 9.69 8.81 -18.32
N ASN A 112 9.47 8.50 -17.06
CA ASN A 112 10.39 8.82 -15.97
C ASN A 112 11.48 7.75 -15.77
N GLY A 113 11.51 6.69 -16.59
CA GLY A 113 12.50 5.61 -16.48
C GLY A 113 12.35 4.73 -15.24
N VAL A 114 11.17 4.75 -14.60
CA VAL A 114 10.88 3.94 -13.41
C VAL A 114 10.60 2.51 -13.85
N ARG A 115 11.28 1.52 -13.25
CA ARG A 115 11.03 0.10 -13.56
C ARG A 115 9.79 -0.39 -12.81
N PHE A 116 8.94 -1.16 -13.48
CA PHE A 116 7.75 -1.77 -12.88
C PHE A 116 7.38 -3.08 -13.60
N ARG A 117 6.62 -3.92 -12.91
CA ARG A 117 5.94 -5.08 -13.49
C ARG A 117 4.52 -4.68 -13.88
N ASP A 118 4.15 -4.97 -15.11
CA ASP A 118 2.83 -4.67 -15.67
C ASP A 118 1.92 -5.90 -15.55
N GLU A 119 0.83 -5.76 -14.82
CA GLU A 119 -0.19 -6.78 -14.59
C GLU A 119 -1.55 -6.35 -15.19
N GLY A 120 -1.54 -5.46 -16.19
CA GLY A 120 -2.74 -4.98 -16.88
C GLY A 120 -3.34 -3.76 -16.19
N SER A 121 -4.38 -3.95 -15.37
CA SER A 121 -5.01 -2.89 -14.56
C SER A 121 -4.22 -2.56 -13.29
N ARG A 122 -3.10 -3.26 -13.06
CA ARG A 122 -2.25 -3.13 -11.89
C ARG A 122 -0.78 -3.01 -12.31
N LEU A 123 -0.07 -2.05 -11.74
CA LEU A 123 1.35 -1.81 -12.00
C LEU A 123 2.10 -1.94 -10.68
N VAL A 124 3.09 -2.82 -10.62
CA VAL A 124 3.86 -3.09 -9.40
C VAL A 124 5.27 -2.52 -9.55
N VAL A 125 5.55 -1.44 -8.81
CA VAL A 125 6.86 -0.80 -8.72
C VAL A 125 7.62 -1.43 -7.54
N PRO A 126 8.81 -2.02 -7.78
CA PRO A 126 9.58 -2.67 -6.72
C PRO A 126 10.17 -1.65 -5.73
N ALA A 127 10.55 -2.11 -4.55
CA ALA A 127 11.03 -1.25 -3.47
C ALA A 127 12.24 -0.39 -3.86
N ALA A 128 13.13 -0.94 -4.69
CA ALA A 128 14.31 -0.25 -5.21
C ALA A 128 13.98 1.01 -6.04
N GLU A 129 12.76 1.11 -6.57
CA GLU A 129 12.29 2.21 -7.42
C GLU A 129 11.31 3.15 -6.69
N ALA A 130 10.82 2.73 -5.52
CA ALA A 130 9.75 3.41 -4.78
C ALA A 130 10.16 3.74 -3.33
N GLY A 131 11.41 4.14 -3.12
CA GLY A 131 11.86 4.65 -1.82
C GLY A 131 11.88 3.62 -0.69
N GLY A 132 12.05 2.33 -1.02
CA GLY A 132 12.15 1.25 -0.05
C GLY A 132 10.83 0.54 0.28
N ILE A 133 9.74 0.85 -0.43
CA ILE A 133 8.45 0.16 -0.30
C ILE A 133 7.98 -0.37 -1.65
N VAL A 134 7.24 -1.47 -1.66
CA VAL A 134 6.56 -1.89 -2.89
C VAL A 134 5.39 -0.95 -3.14
N LEU A 135 5.36 -0.28 -4.28
CA LEU A 135 4.26 0.59 -4.67
C LEU A 135 3.43 -0.09 -5.76
N VAL A 136 2.16 -0.30 -5.48
CA VAL A 136 1.18 -0.83 -6.41
C VAL A 136 0.29 0.31 -6.86
N LEU A 137 0.12 0.49 -8.16
CA LEU A 137 -0.86 1.39 -8.75
C LEU A 137 -1.96 0.53 -9.38
N ALA A 138 -3.20 0.64 -8.89
CA ALA A 138 -4.31 -0.19 -9.35
C ALA A 138 -5.49 0.66 -9.83
N GLU A 139 -5.95 0.40 -11.05
CA GLU A 139 -7.20 0.91 -11.59
C GLU A 139 -8.36 0.07 -11.03
N ALA A 140 -9.52 0.68 -10.72
CA ALA A 140 -10.68 -0.13 -10.36
C ALA A 140 -11.09 -1.02 -11.52
N ALA A 141 -11.56 -2.21 -11.16
CA ALA A 141 -12.31 -3.07 -12.04
C ALA A 141 -13.64 -2.44 -12.46
#